data_AF-A0A1E5VQM5-F1
#
_entry.id   AF-A0A1E5VQM5-F1
#
_cell.length_a   1.000
_cell.length_b   1.000
_cell.length_c   1.000
_cell.angle_alpha   90.00
_cell.angle_beta   90.00
_cell.angle_gamma   90.00
#
_symmetry.space_group_name_H-M   'P 1'
#
loop_
_entity.id
_entity.type
_entity.pdbx_description
1 polymer ?
#
loop_
_entity_poly.entity_id
_entity_poly.type
_entity_poly.pdbx_seq_one_letter_code
_entity_poly.pdbx_strand_id
1 'polypeptide(L)'
;MLSHLAGIVANGSRTLSGFKKVHLNQCARAVNEKSNTSHTRDQIKNHLKTWQRRYQKINKLKNLSAADFDEEKIIITLDPEHYNDHVKDHKNDAEFLNKPLEHFDEMAIIFCNNIAT
;
A
#
# COMPACT_ATOMS: atom_id res chain seq x y z
N MET A 1 5.46 0.42 10.58
CA MET A 1 4.22 1.21 10.72
C MET A 1 3.03 0.45 10.15
N LEU A 2 3.05 0.11 8.85
CA LEU A 2 1.95 -0.59 8.18
C LEU A 2 1.56 -1.89 8.91
N SER A 3 2.53 -2.72 9.29
CA SER A 3 2.29 -3.98 10.01
C SER A 3 1.47 -3.81 11.29
N HIS A 4 1.68 -2.72 12.02
CA HIS A 4 0.90 -2.42 13.24
C HIS A 4 -0.56 -2.06 12.90
N LEU A 5 -0.77 -1.25 11.85
CA LEU A 5 -2.11 -0.88 11.40
C LEU A 5 -2.84 -2.05 10.74
N ALA A 6 -2.12 -2.90 9.99
CA ALA A 6 -2.64 -4.14 9.45
C ALA A 6 -3.14 -5.06 10.58
N GLY A 7 -2.38 -5.20 11.68
CA GLY A 7 -2.83 -5.92 12.87
C GLY A 7 -4.11 -5.34 13.49
N ILE A 8 -4.23 -4.01 13.59
CA ILE A 8 -5.45 -3.35 14.09
C ILE A 8 -6.66 -3.64 13.19
N VAL A 9 -6.46 -3.67 11.86
CA VAL A 9 -7.52 -3.96 10.89
C VAL A 9 -7.90 -5.44 10.92
N ALA A 10 -6.91 -6.35 10.96
CA ALA A 10 -7.11 -7.79 11.07
C ALA A 10 -7.86 -8.16 12.36
N ASN A 11 -7.62 -7.42 13.45
CA ASN A 11 -8.34 -7.57 14.71
C ASN A 11 -9.74 -6.90 14.73
N GLY A 12 -10.31 -6.56 13.57
CA GLY A 12 -11.68 -6.06 13.44
C GLY A 12 -11.94 -4.65 14.00
N SER A 13 -10.89 -3.92 14.40
CA SER A 13 -11.05 -2.63 15.10
C SER A 13 -11.20 -1.43 14.17
N ARG A 14 -11.23 -1.64 12.85
CA ARG A 14 -11.41 -0.57 11.86
C ARG A 14 -12.87 -0.14 11.77
N THR A 15 -13.13 1.16 11.74
CA THR A 15 -14.47 1.68 11.41
C THR A 15 -14.68 1.83 9.90
N LEU A 16 -15.93 1.75 9.46
CA LEU A 16 -16.36 1.92 8.06
C LEU A 16 -15.83 3.20 7.40
N SER A 17 -15.59 4.28 8.17
CA SER A 17 -15.04 5.55 7.66
C SER A 17 -13.50 5.66 7.69
N GLY A 18 -12.78 4.59 8.04
CA GLY A 18 -11.32 4.55 8.12
C GLY A 18 -10.76 4.50 9.56
N PHE A 19 -9.53 4.98 9.75
CA PHE A 19 -8.84 4.94 11.05
C PHE A 19 -9.28 6.10 11.97
N LYS A 20 -9.71 5.76 13.19
CA LYS A 20 -9.95 6.72 14.28
C LYS A 20 -8.65 7.37 14.74
N LYS A 21 -8.77 8.55 15.38
CA LYS A 21 -7.65 9.27 16.01
C LYS A 21 -6.84 8.39 16.97
N VAL A 22 -7.52 7.53 17.74
CA VAL A 22 -6.87 6.60 18.68
C VAL A 22 -5.94 5.62 17.96
N HIS A 23 -6.34 5.03 16.83
CA HIS A 23 -5.51 4.10 16.07
C HIS A 23 -4.28 4.80 15.46
N LEU A 24 -4.46 6.02 14.96
CA LEU A 24 -3.35 6.82 14.42
C LEU A 24 -2.34 7.21 15.50
N ASN A 25 -2.82 7.56 16.71
CA ASN A 25 -1.97 7.89 17.85
C ASN A 25 -1.21 6.66 18.37
N GLN A 26 -1.87 5.50 18.46
CA GLN A 26 -1.23 4.24 18.84
C GLN A 26 -0.13 3.88 17.84
N CYS A 27 -0.42 4.01 16.54
CA CYS A 27 0.58 3.76 15.51
C CYS A 27 1.74 4.77 15.56
N ALA A 28 1.47 6.05 15.80
CA ALA A 28 2.51 7.07 16.00
C ALA A 28 3.44 6.67 17.16
N ARG A 29 2.85 6.30 18.30
CA ARG A 29 3.58 5.86 19.48
C ARG A 29 4.44 4.62 19.19
N ALA A 30 3.85 3.58 18.58
CA ALA A 30 4.56 2.35 18.27
C ALA A 30 5.73 2.56 17.29
N VAL A 31 5.57 3.44 16.30
CA VAL A 31 6.67 3.79 15.38
C VAL A 31 7.75 4.59 16.10
N ASN A 32 7.35 5.56 16.93
CA ASN A 32 8.28 6.39 17.68
C ASN A 32 9.11 5.55 18.67
N GLU A 33 8.48 4.63 19.39
CA GLU A 33 9.15 3.70 20.32
C GLU A 33 10.11 2.76 19.59
N LYS A 34 9.77 2.29 18.38
CA LYS A 34 10.61 1.36 17.61
C LYS A 34 11.77 2.05 16.88
N SER A 35 11.58 3.29 16.43
CA SER A 35 12.54 3.99 15.56
C SER A 35 13.25 5.17 16.22
N ASN A 36 13.02 5.43 17.53
CA ASN A 36 13.49 6.64 18.23
C ASN A 36 13.13 7.94 17.47
N THR A 37 11.98 7.95 16.81
CA THR A 37 11.47 9.10 16.07
C THR A 37 10.36 9.80 16.83
N SER A 38 9.98 11.01 16.39
CA SER A 38 8.86 11.76 16.96
C SER A 38 7.82 12.08 15.86
N HIS A 39 7.26 11.02 15.27
CA HIS A 39 6.15 11.16 14.34
C HIS A 39 4.87 11.58 15.07
N THR A 40 4.22 12.58 14.51
CA THR A 40 2.90 13.04 14.93
C THR A 40 1.80 12.24 14.21
N ARG A 41 0.60 12.28 14.78
CA ARG A 41 -0.61 11.74 14.15
C ARG A 41 -0.79 12.21 12.70
N ASP A 42 -0.51 13.48 12.43
CA ASP A 42 -0.70 14.05 11.09
C ASP A 42 0.32 13.49 10.09
N GLN A 43 1.56 13.29 10.54
CA GLN A 43 2.59 12.60 9.74
C GLN A 43 2.21 11.15 9.45
N ILE A 44 1.68 10.40 10.42
CA ILE A 44 1.17 9.03 10.19
C ILE A 44 0.02 9.05 9.18
N LYS A 45 -0.92 9.99 9.32
CA LYS A 45 -2.04 10.15 8.38
C LYS A 45 -1.56 10.49 6.96
N ASN A 46 -0.58 11.38 6.83
CA ASN A 46 -0.01 11.74 5.54
C ASN A 46 0.73 10.54 4.92
N HIS A 47 1.49 9.81 5.72
CA HIS A 47 2.18 8.62 5.26
C HIS A 47 1.19 7.53 4.80
N LEU A 48 0.07 7.35 5.50
CA LEU A 48 -1.01 6.47 5.06
C LEU A 48 -1.64 6.90 3.74
N LYS A 49 -1.82 8.21 3.50
CA LYS A 49 -2.28 8.68 2.18
C LYS A 49 -1.30 8.32 1.06
N THR A 50 0.00 8.40 1.31
CA THR A 50 1.02 7.98 0.35
C THR A 50 0.91 6.49 0.05
N TRP A 51 0.80 5.65 1.07
CA TRP A 51 0.63 4.21 0.90
C TRP A 51 -0.70 3.84 0.22
N GLN A 52 -1.79 4.54 0.53
CA GLN A 52 -3.06 4.35 -0.15
C GLN A 52 -2.95 4.65 -1.65
N ARG A 53 -2.30 5.76 -2.03
CA ARG A 53 -2.05 6.10 -3.44
C ARG A 53 -1.20 5.04 -4.13
N ARG A 54 -0.15 4.54 -3.47
CA ARG A 54 0.69 3.46 -3.96
C ARG A 54 -0.14 2.19 -4.21
N TYR A 55 -0.98 1.79 -3.25
CA TYR A 55 -1.85 0.62 -3.39
C TYR A 55 -2.87 0.78 -4.53
N GLN A 56 -3.51 1.95 -4.66
CA GLN A 56 -4.42 2.23 -5.77
C GLN A 56 -3.71 2.13 -7.13
N LYS A 57 -2.45 2.59 -7.19
CA LYS A 57 -1.64 2.52 -8.40
C LYS A 57 -1.27 1.08 -8.76
N ILE A 58 -0.83 0.29 -7.78
CA ILE A 58 -0.60 -1.15 -7.92
C ILE A 58 -1.86 -1.85 -8.42
N ASN A 59 -3.03 -1.56 -7.83
CA ASN A 59 -4.29 -2.16 -8.27
C ASN A 59 -4.66 -1.77 -9.70
N LYS A 60 -4.37 -0.52 -10.12
CA LYS A 60 -4.56 -0.09 -11.51
C LYS A 60 -3.64 -0.87 -12.46
N LEU A 61 -2.38 -1.05 -12.09
CA LEU A 61 -1.39 -1.79 -12.88
C LEU A 61 -1.74 -3.28 -12.99
N LYS A 62 -2.21 -3.89 -11.89
CA LYS A 62 -2.71 -5.26 -11.86
C LYS A 62 -3.92 -5.48 -12.79
N ASN A 63 -4.73 -4.45 -13.02
CA ASN A 63 -5.88 -4.50 -13.93
C ASN A 63 -5.55 -4.15 -15.39
N LEU A 64 -4.27 -3.99 -15.75
CA LEU A 64 -3.90 -3.83 -17.16
C LEU A 64 -4.13 -5.13 -17.91
N SER A 65 -4.64 -5.05 -19.14
CA SER A 65 -4.97 -6.24 -19.95
C SER A 65 -3.76 -7.13 -20.25
N ALA A 66 -2.54 -6.58 -20.24
CA ALA A 66 -1.30 -7.30 -20.51
C ALA A 66 -0.50 -7.62 -19.23
N ALA A 67 -1.04 -7.28 -18.05
CA ALA A 67 -0.37 -7.55 -16.79
C ALA A 67 -0.84 -8.89 -16.21
N ASP A 68 0.12 -9.66 -15.70
CA ASP A 68 -0.13 -10.87 -14.93
C ASP A 68 0.41 -10.68 -13.51
N PHE A 69 -0.33 -11.13 -12.50
CA PHE A 69 0.02 -10.94 -11.09
C PHE A 69 0.44 -12.26 -10.46
N ASP A 70 1.73 -12.38 -10.18
CA ASP A 70 2.30 -13.51 -9.45
C ASP A 70 1.99 -13.32 -7.96
N GLU A 71 1.01 -14.06 -7.44
CA GLU A 71 0.58 -14.00 -6.03
C GLU A 71 1.61 -14.59 -5.07
N GLU A 72 2.51 -15.48 -5.53
CA GLU A 72 3.53 -16.07 -4.67
C GLU A 72 4.68 -15.10 -4.42
N LYS A 73 5.08 -14.36 -5.46
CA LYS A 73 6.16 -13.38 -5.38
C LYS A 73 5.66 -11.96 -5.15
N ILE A 74 4.35 -11.74 -5.24
CA ILE A 74 3.71 -10.43 -5.22
C ILE A 74 4.37 -9.50 -6.27
N ILE A 75 4.34 -9.93 -7.53
CA ILE A 75 4.94 -9.20 -8.67
C ILE A 75 3.87 -8.97 -9.72
N ILE A 76 3.78 -7.74 -10.24
CA ILE A 76 3.04 -7.46 -11.49
C ILE A 76 4.03 -7.66 -12.63
N THR A 77 3.84 -8.72 -13.40
CA THR A 77 4.64 -9.05 -14.56
C THR A 77 4.01 -8.48 -15.82
N LEU A 78 4.86 -7.96 -16.71
CA LEU A 78 4.50 -7.47 -18.04
C LEU A 78 5.56 -7.94 -19.01
N ASP A 79 5.13 -8.38 -20.19
CA ASP A 79 6.04 -8.70 -21.28
C ASP A 79 6.95 -7.50 -21.62
N PRO A 80 8.19 -7.73 -22.07
CA PRO A 80 9.14 -6.67 -22.36
C PRO A 80 8.60 -5.60 -23.32
N GLU A 81 7.82 -6.00 -24.32
CA GLU A 81 7.18 -5.09 -25.28
C GLU A 81 6.15 -4.18 -24.60
N HIS A 82 5.21 -4.76 -23.85
CA HIS A 82 4.17 -4.02 -23.12
C HIS A 82 4.76 -3.16 -21.99
N TYR A 83 5.76 -3.68 -21.28
CA TYR A 83 6.49 -2.94 -20.25
C TYR A 83 7.13 -1.68 -20.86
N ASN A 84 7.91 -1.84 -21.93
CA ASN A 84 8.63 -0.74 -22.54
C ASN A 84 7.68 0.30 -23.13
N ASP A 85 6.54 -0.12 -23.68
CA ASP A 85 5.53 0.82 -24.18
C ASP A 85 4.83 1.58 -23.06
N HIS A 86 4.42 0.89 -21.98
CA HIS A 86 3.78 1.50 -20.82
C HIS A 86 4.68 2.52 -20.10
N VAL A 87 5.94 2.16 -19.84
CA VAL A 87 6.87 3.02 -19.08
C VAL A 87 7.36 4.23 -19.87
N LYS A 88 7.20 4.29 -21.19
CA LYS A 88 7.48 5.51 -21.97
C LYS A 88 6.63 6.67 -21.49
N ASP A 89 5.33 6.44 -21.33
CA ASP A 89 4.36 7.43 -20.87
C ASP A 89 4.28 7.48 -19.33
N HIS A 90 4.48 6.33 -18.68
CA HIS A 90 4.35 6.18 -17.22
C HIS A 90 5.65 5.71 -16.55
N LYS A 91 6.72 6.50 -16.65
CA LYS A 91 8.04 6.16 -16.08
C LYS A 91 8.03 5.80 -14.60
N ASN A 92 7.15 6.45 -13.82
CA ASN A 92 6.99 6.20 -12.38
C ASN A 92 6.28 4.87 -12.07
N ASP A 93 5.81 4.13 -13.07
CA ASP A 93 5.14 2.84 -12.87
C ASP A 93 6.16 1.70 -12.90
N ALA A 94 7.33 1.93 -13.50
CA ALA A 94 8.45 1.00 -13.59
C ALA A 94 8.99 0.53 -12.22
N GLU A 95 8.67 1.23 -11.13
CA GLU A 95 9.01 0.80 -9.77
C GLU A 95 8.11 -0.33 -9.26
N PHE A 96 6.90 -0.51 -9.84
CA PHE A 96 5.90 -1.51 -9.43
C PHE A 96 5.80 -2.70 -10.38
N LEU A 97 6.46 -2.62 -11.54
CA LEU A 97 6.38 -3.62 -12.61
C LEU A 97 7.65 -4.46 -12.63
N ASN A 98 7.50 -5.76 -12.86
CA ASN A 98 8.58 -6.76 -12.93
C ASN A 98 9.50 -6.77 -11.69
N LYS A 99 8.97 -6.33 -10.54
CA LYS A 99 9.66 -6.23 -9.26
C LYS A 99 8.74 -6.65 -8.11
N PRO A 100 9.30 -7.22 -7.02
CA PRO A 100 8.54 -7.56 -5.82
C PRO A 100 7.98 -6.30 -5.16
N LEU A 101 6.68 -6.33 -4.87
CA LEU A 101 5.98 -5.22 -4.24
C LEU A 101 6.09 -5.32 -2.72
N GLU A 102 6.97 -4.50 -2.15
CA GLU A 102 7.14 -4.44 -0.70
C GLU A 102 5.86 -3.97 0.01
N HIS A 103 5.58 -4.60 1.15
CA HIS A 103 4.44 -4.29 2.03
C HIS A 103 3.05 -4.41 1.36
N PHE A 104 2.94 -5.16 0.26
CA PHE A 104 1.66 -5.34 -0.44
C PHE A 104 0.60 -6.00 0.44
N ASP A 105 0.92 -7.07 1.17
CA ASP A 105 -0.03 -7.74 2.07
C ASP A 105 -0.56 -6.79 3.14
N GLU A 106 0.34 -6.02 3.77
CA GLU A 106 -0.05 -5.03 4.76
C GLU A 106 -0.95 -3.95 4.14
N MET A 107 -0.63 -3.49 2.93
CA MET A 107 -1.48 -2.57 2.17
C MET A 107 -2.83 -3.19 1.81
N ALA A 108 -2.88 -4.45 1.40
CA ALA A 108 -4.11 -5.16 1.06
C ALA A 108 -5.00 -5.29 2.31
N ILE A 109 -4.45 -5.73 3.44
CA ILE A 109 -5.19 -5.79 4.72
C ILE A 109 -5.74 -4.41 5.09
N ILE A 110 -4.93 -3.36 4.93
CA ILE A 110 -5.31 -2.00 5.30
C ILE A 110 -6.29 -1.36 4.31
N PHE A 111 -6.16 -1.59 3.00
CA PHE A 111 -6.84 -0.79 1.98
C PHE A 111 -7.80 -1.58 1.08
N CYS A 112 -7.70 -2.92 0.98
CA CYS A 112 -8.56 -3.74 0.12
C CYS A 112 -10.05 -3.56 0.45
N ASN A 113 -10.42 -3.51 1.73
CA ASN A 113 -11.81 -3.27 2.17
C ASN A 113 -12.31 -1.83 1.93
N ASN A 114 -11.44 -0.92 1.47
CA ASN A 114 -11.79 0.46 1.16
C ASN A 114 -12.00 0.69 -0.34
N ILE A 115 -11.76 -0.32 -1.18
CA ILE A 115 -12.12 -0.28 -2.60
C ILE A 115 -13.58 -0.73 -2.68
N ALA A 116 -14.49 0.13 -2.21
CA ALA A 116 -15.87 0.04 -2.65
C ALA A 116 -15.91 0.48 -4.12
N THR A 117 -16.45 -0.41 -4.95
CA THR A 117 -16.76 -0.35 -6.39
C THR A 117 -16.87 1.04 -7.00
#